data_AF-A0AAJ1B3D9-F1
#
_entry.id   AF-A0AAJ1B3D9-F1
#
_cell.length_a   1.000
_cell.length_b   1.000
_cell.length_c   1.000
_cell.angle_alpha   90.00
_cell.angle_beta   90.00
_cell.angle_gamma   90.00
#
_symmetry.space_group_name_H-M   'P 1'
#
loop_
_entity.id
_entity.type
_entity.pdbx_description
1 polymer ?
#
loop_
_entity_poly.entity_id
_entity_poly.type
_entity_poly.pdbx_seq_one_letter_code
_entity_poly.pdbx_strand_id
1 'polypeptide(L)'
;SYALCIVSTLEPDVVYVTKKDSPLVLGTSDCASFGASDIPALLDYTKDVYFIDDFEIAKLCKNKITFYDAEGNEIQKEITHIPYDNEAA
;
A
#
# COMPACT_ATOMS: atom_id res chain seq x y z
N SER A 1 -9.30 -14.19 -7.05
CA SER A 1 -8.64 -13.47 -5.97
C SER A 1 -7.17 -13.29 -6.32
N TYR A 2 -6.64 -12.06 -6.22
CA TYR A 2 -5.23 -11.73 -6.42
C TYR A 2 -4.86 -10.45 -5.63
N ALA A 3 -3.59 -10.35 -5.25
CA ALA A 3 -2.92 -9.09 -4.89
C ALA A 3 -1.58 -9.08 -5.63
N LEU A 4 -1.32 -8.02 -6.40
CA LEU A 4 -0.16 -7.93 -7.28
C LEU A 4 0.72 -6.77 -6.86
N CYS A 5 2.03 -7.02 -6.88
CA CYS A 5 3.09 -6.04 -6.73
C CYS A 5 3.93 -6.09 -8.01
N ILE A 6 3.98 -4.98 -8.73
CA ILE A 6 4.50 -4.89 -10.09
C ILE A 6 5.64 -3.87 -10.07
N VAL A 7 6.79 -4.32 -10.55
CA VAL A 7 7.99 -3.50 -10.73
C VAL A 7 8.36 -3.48 -12.20
N SER A 8 8.92 -2.36 -12.66
CA SER A 8 9.35 -2.19 -14.05
C SER A 8 10.76 -1.65 -14.09
N THR A 9 11.59 -2.17 -14.99
CA THR A 9 12.93 -1.62 -15.23
C THR A 9 12.90 -0.23 -15.87
N LEU A 10 11.74 0.19 -16.40
CA LEU A 10 11.53 1.53 -16.95
C LEU A 10 11.27 2.58 -15.85
N GLU A 11 10.73 2.14 -14.70
CA GLU A 11 10.47 2.97 -13.52
C GLU A 11 10.98 2.23 -12.26
N PRO A 12 12.30 2.14 -12.06
CA PRO A 12 12.89 1.27 -11.03
C PRO A 12 12.59 1.73 -9.59
N ASP A 13 12.28 3.01 -9.40
CA ASP A 13 11.97 3.59 -8.09
C ASP A 13 10.47 3.54 -7.74
N VAL A 14 9.68 2.80 -8.54
CA VAL A 14 8.23 2.74 -8.43
C VAL A 14 7.77 1.30 -8.28
N VAL A 15 6.84 1.09 -7.35
CA VAL A 15 6.11 -0.15 -7.21
C VAL A 15 4.63 0.14 -7.45
N TYR A 16 4.04 -0.57 -8.41
CA TYR A 16 2.59 -0.53 -8.64
C TYR A 16 1.93 -1.69 -7.93
N VAL A 17 0.81 -1.43 -7.25
CA VAL A 17 0.06 -2.48 -6.56
C VAL A 17 -1.42 -2.39 -6.91
N THR A 18 -2.07 -3.55 -6.95
CA THR A 18 -3.53 -3.66 -7.14
C THR A 18 -4.03 -4.98 -6.56
N LYS A 19 -5.31 -5.05 -6.21
CA LYS A 19 -5.91 -6.25 -5.63
C LYS A 19 -7.33 -6.51 -6.14
N LYS A 20 -7.76 -7.76 -5.98
CA LYS A 20 -9.16 -8.19 -6.09
C LYS A 20 -9.39 -9.39 -5.19
N ASP A 21 -10.33 -9.32 -4.24
CA ASP A 21 -10.67 -10.40 -3.30
C ASP A 21 -9.50 -10.98 -2.47
N SER A 22 -8.30 -10.38 -2.49
CA SER A 22 -7.15 -10.73 -1.64
C SER A 22 -6.83 -9.53 -0.73
N PRO A 23 -6.31 -9.76 0.49
CA PRO A 23 -5.90 -8.67 1.36
C PRO A 23 -4.60 -8.03 0.85
N LEU A 24 -4.54 -6.71 0.92
CA LEU A 24 -3.37 -5.89 0.64
C LEU A 24 -3.54 -4.57 1.41
N VAL A 25 -2.55 -4.23 2.23
CA VAL A 25 -2.51 -3.02 3.05
C VAL A 25 -1.21 -2.28 2.71
N LEU A 26 -1.29 -0.96 2.60
CA LEU A 26 -0.14 -0.13 2.26
C LEU A 26 0.28 0.69 3.47
N GLY A 27 1.57 0.70 3.79
CA GLY A 27 2.13 1.52 4.85
C GLY A 27 2.83 2.75 4.27
N THR A 28 2.83 3.86 5.00
CA THR A 28 3.59 5.07 4.65
C THR A 28 4.44 5.54 5.83
N SER A 29 5.62 6.08 5.53
CA SER A 29 6.45 6.82 6.50
C SER A 29 7.10 8.02 5.80
N ASP A 30 7.81 8.86 6.57
CA ASP A 30 8.53 10.02 6.01
C ASP A 30 9.60 9.65 4.97
N CYS A 31 10.06 8.38 4.98
CA CYS A 31 11.22 7.94 4.23
C CYS A 31 10.93 6.82 3.21
N ALA A 32 9.81 6.09 3.35
CA ALA A 32 9.49 4.90 2.59
C ALA A 32 7.98 4.68 2.43
N SER A 33 7.61 3.91 1.41
CA SER A 33 6.26 3.34 1.24
C SER A 33 6.35 1.82 1.21
N PHE A 34 5.33 1.15 1.74
CA PHE A 34 5.33 -0.29 2.00
C PHE A 34 4.04 -0.92 1.50
N GLY A 35 4.10 -2.19 1.11
CA GLY A 35 2.91 -3.00 0.80
C GLY A 35 3.05 -4.39 1.42
N ALA A 36 1.99 -4.85 2.09
CA ALA A 36 1.95 -6.15 2.76
C ALA A 36 0.55 -6.78 2.68
N SER A 37 0.47 -8.09 2.93
CA SER A 37 -0.82 -8.80 3.02
C SER A 37 -1.63 -8.45 4.26
N ASP A 38 -0.98 -7.93 5.29
CA ASP A 38 -1.50 -7.79 6.63
C ASP A 38 -0.77 -6.69 7.41
N ILE A 39 -1.44 -6.17 8.44
CA ILE A 39 -0.95 -5.05 9.26
C ILE A 39 0.30 -5.42 10.09
N PRO A 40 0.38 -6.59 10.76
CA PRO A 40 1.54 -6.95 11.59
C PRO A 40 2.89 -6.85 10.87
N ALA A 41 2.94 -7.18 9.58
CA ALA A 41 4.15 -7.09 8.76
C ALA A 41 4.62 -5.63 8.52
N LEU A 42 3.73 -4.65 8.72
CA LEU A 42 4.02 -3.22 8.56
C LEU A 42 4.40 -2.53 9.87
N LEU A 43 3.98 -3.07 11.04
CA LEU A 43 4.10 -2.39 12.33
C LEU A 43 5.55 -2.10 12.76
N ASP A 44 6.52 -2.89 12.28
CA ASP A 44 7.95 -2.65 12.52
C ASP A 44 8.49 -1.42 11.75
N TYR A 45 7.74 -0.95 10.74
CA TYR A 45 8.15 0.14 9.85
C TYR A 45 7.27 1.38 9.97
N THR A 46 5.96 1.20 10.19
CA THR A 46 5.00 2.29 10.32
C THR A 46 3.68 1.82 10.94
N LYS A 47 2.98 2.75 11.61
CA LYS A 47 1.61 2.59 12.09
C LYS A 47 0.58 3.30 11.21
N ASP A 48 1.02 4.07 10.23
CA ASP A 48 0.16 4.80 9.31
C ASP A 48 -0.05 3.98 8.05
N VAL A 49 -1.29 3.53 7.84
CA VAL A 49 -1.65 2.62 6.76
C VAL A 49 -2.81 3.15 5.91
N TYR A 50 -2.87 2.67 4.67
CA TYR A 50 -3.98 2.84 3.76
C TYR A 50 -4.59 1.48 3.42
N PHE A 51 -5.92 1.45 3.39
CA PHE A 51 -6.67 0.35 2.80
C PHE A 51 -7.06 0.72 1.38
N ILE A 52 -6.83 -0.18 0.43
CA ILE A 52 -7.26 -0.01 -0.96
C ILE A 52 -8.38 -1.00 -1.28
N ASP A 53 -9.30 -0.56 -2.13
CA ASP A 53 -10.44 -1.34 -2.56
C ASP A 53 -10.08 -2.21 -3.77
N ASP A 54 -10.99 -3.12 -4.12
CA ASP A 54 -10.79 -3.98 -5.28
C ASP A 54 -10.73 -3.15 -6.57
N PHE A 55 -9.80 -3.53 -7.45
CA PHE A 55 -9.47 -2.86 -8.71
C PHE A 55 -8.85 -1.46 -8.60
N GLU A 56 -8.65 -0.94 -7.39
CA GLU A 56 -7.82 0.25 -7.20
C GLU A 56 -6.34 -0.07 -7.49
N ILE A 57 -5.63 0.97 -7.93
CA ILE A 57 -4.20 0.92 -8.22
C ILE A 57 -3.53 1.91 -7.29
N ALA A 58 -2.44 1.50 -6.64
CA ALA A 58 -1.56 2.44 -5.95
C ALA A 58 -0.17 2.44 -6.55
N LYS A 59 0.37 3.64 -6.74
CA LYS A 59 1.74 3.91 -7.17
C LYS A 59 2.54 4.29 -5.93
N LEU A 60 3.42 3.41 -5.48
CA LEU A 60 4.30 3.62 -4.34
C LEU A 60 5.64 4.18 -4.86
N CYS A 61 5.96 5.38 -4.40
CA CYS A 61 7.27 6.00 -4.53
C CYS A 61 7.91 6.11 -3.14
N LYS A 62 9.20 6.46 -3.06
CA LYS A 62 9.93 6.56 -1.79
C LYS A 62 9.19 7.29 -0.66
N ASN A 63 8.46 8.35 -0.95
CA ASN A 63 7.88 9.26 0.05
C ASN A 63 6.46 9.69 -0.29
N LYS A 64 5.81 8.99 -1.23
CA LYS A 64 4.45 9.30 -1.66
C LYS A 64 3.78 8.05 -2.19
N ILE A 65 2.54 7.85 -1.78
CA ILE A 65 1.62 6.91 -2.41
C ILE A 65 0.56 7.73 -3.14
N THR A 66 0.36 7.43 -4.43
CA THR A 66 -0.75 7.99 -5.21
C THR A 66 -1.71 6.86 -5.56
N PHE A 67 -3.01 7.13 -5.48
CA PHE A 67 -4.06 6.14 -5.69
C PHE A 67 -4.86 6.46 -6.94
N TYR A 68 -5.31 5.43 -7.63
CA TYR A 68 -6.12 5.53 -8.83
C TYR A 68 -7.27 4.53 -8.79
N ASP A 69 -8.39 4.90 -9.40
CA ASP A 69 -9.46 3.96 -9.69
C ASP A 69 -9.10 3.04 -10.89
N ALA A 70 -10.01 2.12 -11.22
CA ALA A 70 -9.82 1.19 -12.33
C ALA A 70 -9.78 1.86 -13.71
N GLU A 71 -10.26 3.11 -13.83
CA GLU A 71 -10.23 3.90 -15.06
C GLU A 71 -8.93 4.75 -15.16
N GLY A 72 -8.12 4.77 -14.10
CA GLY A 72 -6.88 5.53 -14.02
C GLY A 72 -7.05 6.96 -13.53
N ASN A 73 -8.22 7.34 -13.01
CA ASN A 73 -8.41 8.65 -12.39
C ASN A 73 -7.77 8.65 -10.99
N GLU A 74 -7.04 9.72 -10.66
CA GLU A 74 -6.45 9.86 -9.33
C GLU A 74 -7.55 10.04 -8.27
N ILE A 75 -7.44 9.29 -7.17
CA ILE A 75 -8.37 9.32 -6.04
C ILE A 75 -7.61 9.60 -4.74
N GLN A 76 -8.35 10.06 -3.71
CA GLN A 76 -7.79 10.29 -2.38
C GLN A 76 -8.17 9.16 -1.44
N LYS A 77 -7.21 8.71 -0.62
CA LYS A 77 -7.44 7.75 0.47
C LYS A 77 -7.04 8.40 1.79
N GLU A 78 -7.75 8.03 2.85
CA GLU A 78 -7.47 8.51 4.19
C GLU A 78 -6.45 7.59 4.89
N ILE A 79 -5.51 8.19 5.60
CA ILE A 79 -4.57 7.45 6.46
C ILE A 79 -5.35 6.93 7.66
N THR A 80 -5.15 5.66 7.98
CA THR A 80 -5.58 5.05 9.23
C THR A 80 -4.37 4.80 10.11
N HIS A 81 -4.37 5.34 11.33
CA HIS A 81 -3.33 5.06 12.33
C HIS A 81 -3.69 3.81 13.14
N ILE A 82 -2.77 2.85 13.21
CA ILE A 82 -2.96 1.61 13.95
C ILE A 82 -2.50 1.81 15.41
N PRO A 83 -3.40 1.63 16.41
CA PRO A 83 -3.11 2.02 17.79
C PRO A 83 -2.31 0.98 18.59
N TYR A 84 -2.15 -0.24 18.08
CA TYR A 84 -1.49 -1.34 18.77
C TYR A 84 -0.10 -1.62 18.19
N ASP A 85 0.73 -2.28 19.00
CA ASP A 85 2.05 -2.78 18.59
C ASP A 85 1.97 -4.27 18.22
N ASN A 86 3.04 -4.78 17.59
CA ASN A 86 3.19 -6.23 17.36
C ASN A 86 3.26 -6.95 18.73
N GLU A 87 2.11 -7.31 19.30
CA GLU A 87 2.06 -8.36 20.31
C GLU A 87 2.39 -9.66 19.57
N ALA A 88 3.65 -10.09 19.70
CA ALA A 88 4.15 -11.32 19.13
C ALA A 88 3.14 -12.46 19.35
N ALA A 89 2.55 -12.94 18.24
CA ALA A 89 1.80 -14.19 18.21
C ALA A 89 2.73 -15.38 18.43
#